data_AF-R9P4F0-F1
#
_entry.id   AF-R9P4F0-F1
#
_cell.length_a   1.000
_cell.length_b   1.000
_cell.length_c   1.000
_cell.angle_alpha   90.00
_cell.angle_beta   90.00
_cell.angle_gamma   90.00
#
_symmetry.space_group_name_H-M   'P 1'
#
loop_
_entity.id
_entity.type
_entity.pdbx_description
1 polymer ?
#
loop_
_entity_poly.entity_id
_entity_poly.type
_entity_poly.pdbx_seq_one_letter_code
_entity_poly.pdbx_strand_id
1 'polypeptide(L)'
;MLGGDLHWLWSPYALYMNVDYIYGLPSWDSKDGFPAAQSLMNVGESIINLFYIYLVHVKATPAALAVAPVYGLVTVIMTLSKTILYVLNDFCCGWCKTGHNDWYTLIVYWILPNGLWILFPSIIAYIFIQELSTSLKVAAGVQGANTSIRSQSDPLLSLSPTSLVASGGESASGDKSEKPLELGPNPYLVDHSQLPSWAQDNAWIVKGYRRPGGAHPDPRLRSFDHGTVYKCWRSVWAYCHNETALPPASNLLTRISSLFTTSFLTSTIPTEPLSNLIVRPPDSIDIFGFTCFFIASIICLAFSATYHTIQCHSFHISKHFNKLDYVGIVVMIVGSFLPALHYGFYCHPHFQLAYSIGISTLGGLAMYTVLAPRYATPAYRPYRTGVFLVLGLSAVIPVAHVIALYGYRTITETMGLSFLILSGALYVVGAGLYAARIPERFAPGRFDLLGASHQIFHVLILAAAIAHYVSIRRAYAFWHTVEATAGEVGRSGVCAALQG
;
A
#
# COMPACT_ATOMS: atom_id res chain seq x y z
N MET A 1 8.81 29.21 -13.85
CA MET A 1 7.79 29.22 -14.92
C MET A 1 7.91 30.51 -15.71
N LEU A 2 7.53 30.52 -16.99
CA LEU A 2 7.37 31.74 -17.79
C LEU A 2 6.62 32.80 -16.97
N GLY A 3 7.22 33.99 -16.81
CA GLY A 3 6.65 35.10 -16.04
C GLY A 3 6.98 35.14 -14.55
N GLY A 4 7.73 34.19 -14.00
CA GLY A 4 8.20 34.22 -12.60
C GLY A 4 9.63 34.77 -12.44
N ASP A 5 9.95 35.29 -11.26
CA ASP A 5 11.22 35.97 -10.94
C ASP A 5 12.49 35.11 -11.17
N LEU A 6 12.35 33.78 -11.10
CA LEU A 6 13.43 32.81 -11.31
C LEU A 6 13.36 32.13 -12.69
N HIS A 7 12.56 32.64 -13.63
CA HIS A 7 12.38 32.00 -14.92
C HIS A 7 13.68 31.87 -15.71
N TRP A 8 14.56 32.87 -15.64
CA TRP A 8 15.83 32.91 -16.35
C TRP A 8 16.72 31.68 -16.07
N LEU A 9 16.69 31.15 -14.85
CA LEU A 9 17.44 29.94 -14.45
C LEU A 9 16.95 28.68 -15.17
N TRP A 10 15.67 28.66 -15.52
CA TRP A 10 15.00 27.55 -16.20
C TRP A 10 14.62 27.89 -17.64
N SER A 11 15.20 28.95 -18.20
CA SER A 11 14.90 29.40 -19.57
C SER A 11 15.15 28.31 -20.64
N PRO A 12 16.15 27.40 -20.53
CA PRO A 12 16.28 26.29 -21.48
C PRO A 12 15.11 25.29 -21.41
N TYR A 13 14.42 25.22 -20.28
CA TYR A 13 13.26 24.37 -20.06
C TYR A 13 11.92 25.08 -20.34
N ALA A 14 11.95 26.34 -20.78
CA ALA A 14 10.74 27.09 -21.11
C ALA A 14 9.93 26.40 -22.23
N LEU A 15 10.62 25.76 -23.17
CA LEU A 15 10.00 24.99 -24.25
C LEU A 15 9.14 23.83 -23.70
N TYR A 16 9.62 23.14 -22.66
CA TYR A 16 8.90 22.01 -22.05
C TYR A 16 7.56 22.41 -21.45
N MET A 17 7.38 23.65 -21.02
CA MET A 17 6.09 24.15 -20.51
C MET A 17 5.00 24.18 -21.60
N ASN A 18 5.41 24.34 -22.86
CA ASN A 18 4.51 24.38 -24.01
C ASN A 18 4.33 23.00 -24.63
N VAL A 19 5.33 22.13 -24.49
CA VAL A 19 5.27 20.72 -24.92
C VAL A 19 4.44 19.89 -23.96
N ASP A 20 4.70 19.97 -22.66
CA ASP A 20 3.97 19.24 -21.65
C ASP A 20 3.30 20.20 -20.67
N TYR A 21 1.97 20.27 -20.77
CA TYR A 21 1.18 21.13 -19.92
C TYR A 21 1.19 20.71 -18.45
N ILE A 22 1.69 19.53 -18.08
CA ILE A 22 1.92 19.18 -16.67
C ILE A 22 2.91 20.16 -16.00
N TYR A 23 3.90 20.64 -16.74
CA TYR A 23 4.90 21.60 -16.25
C TYR A 23 4.58 23.05 -16.68
N GLY A 24 3.51 23.24 -17.45
CA GLY A 24 3.06 24.52 -17.99
C GLY A 24 2.03 25.25 -17.13
N LEU A 25 1.69 26.47 -17.58
CA LEU A 25 0.66 27.32 -16.98
C LEU A 25 -0.69 26.61 -16.79
N PRO A 26 -1.19 25.76 -17.72
CA PRO A 26 -2.47 25.09 -17.52
C PRO A 26 -2.56 24.24 -16.25
N SER A 27 -1.46 23.56 -15.87
CA SER A 27 -1.44 22.77 -14.63
C SER A 27 -1.26 23.63 -13.37
N TRP A 28 -0.56 24.76 -13.49
CA TRP A 28 -0.47 25.75 -12.42
C TRP A 28 -1.83 26.40 -12.11
N ASP A 29 -2.52 26.90 -13.14
CA ASP A 29 -3.80 27.60 -13.02
C ASP A 29 -4.91 26.66 -12.50
N SER A 30 -4.86 25.40 -12.93
CA SER A 30 -5.79 24.37 -12.45
C SER A 30 -5.44 23.80 -11.07
N LYS A 31 -4.34 24.25 -10.45
CA LYS A 31 -3.80 23.74 -9.18
C LYS A 31 -3.62 22.23 -9.18
N ASP A 32 -3.08 21.69 -10.28
CA ASP A 32 -2.78 20.28 -10.42
C ASP A 32 -1.66 19.90 -9.45
N GLY A 33 -1.97 19.04 -8.46
CA GLY A 33 -1.01 18.63 -7.43
C GLY A 33 0.02 17.61 -7.92
N PHE A 34 -0.18 17.01 -9.11
CA PHE A 34 0.66 15.92 -9.59
C PHE A 34 2.15 16.30 -9.77
N PRO A 35 2.52 17.43 -10.41
CA PRO A 35 3.92 17.84 -10.54
C PRO A 35 4.61 18.07 -9.19
N ALA A 36 3.89 18.66 -8.23
CA ALA A 36 4.41 18.90 -6.89
C ALA A 36 4.64 17.58 -6.13
N ALA A 37 3.71 16.63 -6.23
CA ALA A 37 3.85 15.30 -5.64
C ALA A 37 5.05 14.53 -6.23
N GLN A 38 5.21 14.54 -7.56
CA GLN A 38 6.38 13.97 -8.24
C GLN A 38 7.69 14.59 -7.74
N SER A 39 7.73 15.93 -7.62
CA SER A 39 8.91 16.65 -7.11
C SER A 39 9.25 16.27 -5.67
N LEU A 40 8.25 16.12 -4.79
CA LEU A 40 8.46 15.67 -3.42
C LEU A 40 9.01 14.24 -3.36
N MET A 41 8.53 13.34 -4.23
CA MET A 41 9.08 11.99 -4.32
C MET A 41 10.52 11.98 -4.85
N ASN A 42 10.91 12.93 -5.71
CA ASN A 42 12.30 13.09 -6.17
C ASN A 42 13.24 13.48 -5.02
N VAL A 43 12.77 14.24 -4.03
CA VAL A 43 13.55 14.54 -2.81
C VAL A 43 13.84 13.25 -2.03
N GLY A 44 12.81 12.43 -1.80
CA GLY A 44 12.97 11.13 -1.12
C GLY A 44 13.92 10.19 -1.87
N GLU A 45 13.76 10.09 -3.19
CA GLU A 45 14.65 9.33 -4.06
C GLU A 45 16.10 9.81 -3.98
N SER A 46 16.31 11.13 -4.00
CA SER A 46 17.64 11.74 -3.91
C SER A 46 18.31 11.43 -2.58
N ILE A 47 17.57 11.46 -1.47
CA ILE A 47 18.09 11.10 -0.15
C ILE A 47 18.57 9.64 -0.13
N ILE A 48 17.77 8.72 -0.67
CA ILE A 48 18.14 7.30 -0.70
C ILE A 48 19.31 7.07 -1.68
N ASN A 49 19.37 7.78 -2.80
CA ASN A 49 20.52 7.73 -3.72
C ASN A 49 21.81 8.24 -3.05
N LEU A 50 21.74 9.33 -2.28
CA LEU A 50 22.87 9.81 -1.48
C LEU A 50 23.28 8.80 -0.41
N PHE A 51 22.30 8.12 0.20
CA PHE A 51 22.59 7.05 1.16
C PHE A 51 23.26 5.84 0.50
N TYR A 52 22.81 5.44 -0.69
CA TYR A 52 23.47 4.42 -1.51
C TYR A 52 24.93 4.80 -1.80
N ILE A 53 25.18 6.02 -2.28
CA ILE A 53 26.53 6.53 -2.54
C ILE A 53 27.38 6.54 -1.27
N TYR A 54 26.81 6.97 -0.14
CA TYR A 54 27.48 6.92 1.16
C TYR A 54 27.87 5.50 1.55
N LEU A 55 26.99 4.52 1.39
CA LEU A 55 27.30 3.12 1.71
C LEU A 55 28.43 2.57 0.83
N VAL A 56 28.40 2.86 -0.47
CA VAL A 56 29.38 2.33 -1.44
C VAL A 56 30.74 3.02 -1.32
N HIS A 57 30.77 4.35 -1.23
CA HIS A 57 32.01 5.13 -1.37
C HIS A 57 32.55 5.70 -0.07
N VAL A 58 31.72 5.92 0.96
CA VAL A 58 32.15 6.53 2.23
C VAL A 58 32.31 5.47 3.31
N LYS A 59 31.27 4.68 3.57
CA LYS A 59 31.31 3.62 4.58
C LYS A 59 32.16 2.44 4.10
N ALA A 60 31.93 1.98 2.86
CA ALA A 60 32.73 0.99 2.12
C ALA A 60 33.08 -0.33 2.86
N THR A 61 32.48 -0.62 4.01
CA THR A 61 32.67 -1.89 4.72
C THR A 61 32.02 -3.05 3.94
N PRO A 62 32.51 -4.30 4.05
CA PRO A 62 31.90 -5.45 3.39
C PRO A 62 30.39 -5.60 3.66
N ALA A 63 29.96 -5.34 4.90
CA ALA A 63 28.54 -5.36 5.27
C ALA A 63 27.73 -4.23 4.61
N ALA A 64 28.31 -3.04 4.46
CA ALA A 64 27.65 -1.91 3.77
C ALA A 64 27.52 -2.16 2.27
N LEU A 65 28.56 -2.73 1.64
CA LEU A 65 28.55 -3.09 0.22
C LEU A 65 27.55 -4.21 -0.08
N ALA A 66 27.37 -5.16 0.84
CA ALA A 66 26.39 -6.23 0.70
C ALA A 66 24.93 -5.73 0.70
N VAL A 67 24.62 -4.64 1.40
CA VAL A 67 23.26 -4.09 1.51
C VAL A 67 22.99 -2.91 0.58
N ALA A 68 24.03 -2.26 0.04
CA ALA A 68 23.88 -1.10 -0.83
C ALA A 68 22.99 -1.36 -2.06
N PRO A 69 23.10 -2.48 -2.80
CA PRO A 69 22.23 -2.77 -3.94
C PRO A 69 20.74 -2.78 -3.61
N VAL A 70 20.33 -3.03 -2.36
CA VAL A 70 18.93 -2.92 -1.93
C VAL A 70 18.44 -1.49 -2.04
N TYR A 71 19.21 -0.53 -1.51
CA TYR A 71 18.85 0.89 -1.55
C TYR A 71 18.87 1.44 -2.98
N GLY A 72 19.84 1.00 -3.79
CA GLY A 72 19.89 1.33 -5.22
C GLY A 72 18.71 0.75 -6.00
N LEU A 73 18.26 -0.47 -5.69
CA LEU A 73 17.08 -1.06 -6.32
C LEU A 73 15.81 -0.27 -5.97
N VAL A 74 15.63 0.09 -4.70
CA VAL A 74 14.46 0.86 -4.25
C VAL A 74 14.37 2.20 -4.99
N THR A 75 15.47 2.96 -5.11
CA THR A 75 15.44 4.25 -5.79
C THR A 75 15.11 4.12 -7.26
N VAL A 76 15.74 3.18 -7.94
CA VAL A 76 15.55 2.98 -9.37
C VAL A 76 14.12 2.50 -9.70
N ILE A 77 13.54 1.66 -8.85
CA ILE A 77 12.13 1.25 -8.96
C ILE A 77 11.18 2.44 -8.68
N MET A 78 11.52 3.33 -7.75
CA MET A 78 10.76 4.57 -7.54
C MET A 78 10.78 5.47 -8.78
N THR A 79 11.95 5.67 -9.41
CA THR A 79 12.08 6.42 -10.67
C THR A 79 11.22 5.78 -11.76
N LEU A 80 11.38 4.47 -11.99
CA LEU A 80 10.65 3.73 -12.99
C LEU A 80 9.13 3.84 -12.80
N SER A 81 8.65 3.60 -11.58
CA SER A 81 7.23 3.61 -11.25
C SER A 81 6.62 5.00 -11.44
N LYS A 82 7.35 6.07 -11.07
CA LYS A 82 6.91 7.45 -11.26
C LYS A 82 6.81 7.83 -12.73
N THR A 83 7.81 7.48 -13.54
CA THR A 83 7.81 7.76 -14.98
C THR A 83 6.68 7.02 -15.69
N ILE A 84 6.45 5.75 -15.35
CA ILE A 84 5.30 4.97 -15.86
C ILE A 84 3.98 5.61 -15.43
N LEU A 85 3.85 5.98 -14.16
CA LEU A 85 2.65 6.63 -13.64
C LEU A 85 2.36 7.95 -14.35
N TYR A 86 3.40 8.74 -14.64
CA TYR A 86 3.29 9.98 -15.38
C TYR A 86 2.78 9.77 -16.81
N VAL A 87 3.31 8.77 -17.54
CA VAL A 87 2.82 8.39 -18.88
C VAL A 87 1.37 7.90 -18.83
N LEU A 88 1.04 7.04 -17.86
CA LEU A 88 -0.31 6.51 -17.71
C LEU A 88 -1.32 7.59 -17.33
N ASN A 89 -0.92 8.59 -16.54
CA ASN A 89 -1.79 9.70 -16.16
C ASN A 89 -2.24 10.51 -17.37
N ASP A 90 -1.34 10.78 -18.32
CA ASP A 90 -1.70 11.48 -19.55
C ASP A 90 -2.55 10.60 -20.49
N PHE A 91 -2.19 9.32 -20.64
CA PHE A 91 -2.99 8.36 -21.40
C PHE A 91 -4.43 8.24 -20.87
N CYS A 92 -4.60 8.13 -19.55
CA CYS A 92 -5.91 7.93 -18.92
C CYS A 92 -6.81 9.17 -18.97
N CYS A 93 -6.25 10.36 -19.17
CA CYS A 93 -7.04 11.57 -19.45
C CYS A 93 -7.28 11.81 -20.95
N GLY A 94 -6.89 10.87 -21.81
CA GLY A 94 -7.05 10.96 -23.26
C GLY A 94 -6.00 11.86 -23.93
N TRP A 95 -4.76 11.82 -23.44
CA TRP A 95 -3.65 12.66 -23.91
C TRP A 95 -3.91 14.15 -23.69
N CYS A 96 -4.53 14.50 -22.56
CA CYS A 96 -4.97 15.87 -22.27
C CYS A 96 -3.81 16.84 -21.99
N LYS A 97 -2.59 16.35 -21.70
CA LYS A 97 -1.42 17.17 -21.36
C LYS A 97 -0.44 17.30 -22.52
N THR A 98 -0.34 16.30 -23.40
CA THR A 98 0.62 16.29 -24.51
C THR A 98 0.00 16.07 -25.90
N GLY A 99 -1.30 15.74 -25.97
CA GLY A 99 -1.98 15.44 -27.24
C GLY A 99 -2.18 16.63 -28.18
N HIS A 100 -1.86 17.85 -27.73
CA HIS A 100 -1.89 19.06 -28.55
C HIS A 100 -0.63 19.25 -29.41
N ASN A 101 0.43 18.47 -29.18
CA ASN A 101 1.68 18.59 -29.92
C ASN A 101 1.63 17.88 -31.27
N ASP A 102 2.43 18.38 -32.23
CA ASP A 102 2.71 17.63 -33.44
C ASP A 102 3.60 16.40 -33.14
N TRP A 103 3.62 15.46 -34.08
CA TRP A 103 4.32 14.18 -33.93
C TRP A 103 5.83 14.32 -33.70
N TYR A 104 6.50 15.31 -34.32
CA TYR A 104 7.93 15.52 -34.15
C TYR A 104 8.21 16.03 -32.73
N THR A 105 7.46 17.04 -32.29
CA THR A 105 7.60 17.60 -30.95
C THR A 105 7.33 16.55 -29.87
N LEU A 106 6.28 15.75 -30.03
CA LEU A 106 5.93 14.67 -29.11
C LEU A 106 7.03 13.60 -29.03
N ILE A 107 7.59 13.15 -30.16
CA ILE A 107 8.64 12.14 -30.17
C ILE A 107 9.92 12.67 -29.49
N VAL A 108 10.39 13.84 -29.91
CA VAL A 108 11.72 14.36 -29.53
C VAL A 108 11.73 14.85 -28.09
N TYR A 109 10.68 15.57 -27.67
CA TYR A 109 10.68 16.27 -26.39
C TYR A 109 9.88 15.54 -25.31
N TRP A 110 9.07 14.54 -25.65
CA TRP A 110 8.30 13.79 -24.66
C TRP A 110 8.59 12.29 -24.67
N ILE A 111 8.45 11.60 -25.80
CA ILE A 111 8.62 10.14 -25.86
C ILE A 111 10.09 9.74 -25.62
N LEU A 112 11.04 10.36 -26.30
CA LEU A 112 12.45 10.00 -26.19
C LEU A 112 12.99 10.23 -24.77
N PRO A 113 12.81 11.41 -24.12
CA PRO A 113 13.29 11.64 -22.77
C PRO A 113 12.65 10.69 -21.75
N ASN A 114 11.32 10.53 -21.77
CA ASN A 114 10.62 9.64 -20.85
C ASN A 114 10.94 8.16 -21.10
N GLY A 115 11.13 7.78 -22.37
CA GLY A 115 11.58 6.45 -22.76
C GLY A 115 12.95 6.11 -22.17
N LEU A 116 13.90 7.06 -22.17
CA LEU A 116 15.20 6.88 -21.51
C LEU A 116 15.05 6.74 -19.98
N TRP A 117 14.15 7.52 -19.37
CA TRP A 117 13.81 7.42 -17.94
C TRP A 117 13.00 6.17 -17.56
N ILE A 118 12.59 5.35 -18.52
CA ILE A 118 12.04 4.00 -18.29
C ILE A 118 13.13 2.96 -18.56
N LEU A 119 13.84 3.10 -19.68
CA LEU A 119 14.84 2.13 -20.14
C LEU A 119 16.02 2.01 -19.17
N PHE A 120 16.67 3.13 -18.81
CA PHE A 120 17.84 3.09 -17.95
C PHE A 120 17.51 2.58 -16.55
N PRO A 121 16.44 3.06 -15.88
CA PRO A 121 16.05 2.47 -14.61
C PRO A 121 15.70 0.99 -14.71
N SER A 122 15.05 0.53 -15.79
CA SER A 122 14.77 -0.89 -15.97
C SER A 122 16.05 -1.74 -16.06
N ILE A 123 17.06 -1.27 -16.80
CA ILE A 123 18.36 -1.93 -16.90
C ILE A 123 19.08 -1.96 -15.55
N ILE A 124 19.12 -0.83 -14.85
CA ILE A 124 19.80 -0.74 -13.54
C ILE A 124 19.08 -1.61 -12.50
N ALA A 125 17.75 -1.62 -12.49
CA ALA A 125 16.96 -2.49 -11.62
C ALA A 125 17.26 -3.96 -11.89
N TYR A 126 17.36 -4.36 -13.17
CA TYR A 126 17.75 -5.71 -13.54
C TYR A 126 19.15 -6.07 -13.01
N ILE A 127 20.13 -5.17 -13.14
CA ILE A 127 21.49 -5.38 -12.61
C ILE A 127 21.45 -5.57 -11.08
N PHE A 128 20.79 -4.68 -10.34
CA PHE A 128 20.70 -4.81 -8.88
C PHE A 128 19.95 -6.08 -8.46
N ILE A 129 18.91 -6.50 -9.19
CA ILE A 129 18.23 -7.78 -8.93
C ILE A 129 19.19 -8.96 -9.13
N GLN A 130 20.02 -8.94 -10.16
CA GLN A 130 21.02 -10.00 -10.40
C GLN A 130 22.11 -10.01 -9.33
N GLU A 131 22.61 -8.85 -8.92
CA GLU A 131 23.58 -8.72 -7.84
C GLU A 131 23.01 -9.26 -6.52
N LEU A 132 21.80 -8.81 -6.13
CA LEU A 132 21.12 -9.28 -4.93
C LEU A 132 20.85 -10.79 -4.99
N SER A 133 20.36 -11.30 -6.12
CA SER A 133 20.13 -12.74 -6.32
C SER A 133 21.42 -13.54 -6.15
N THR A 134 22.53 -13.04 -6.69
CA THR A 134 23.85 -13.69 -6.57
C THR A 134 24.35 -13.66 -5.14
N SER A 135 24.31 -12.50 -4.47
CA SER A 135 24.70 -12.38 -3.06
C SER A 135 23.86 -13.26 -2.15
N LEU A 136 22.56 -13.38 -2.41
CA LEU A 136 21.66 -14.27 -1.66
C LEU A 136 21.97 -15.75 -1.92
N LYS A 137 22.28 -16.13 -3.16
CA LYS A 137 22.72 -17.50 -3.50
C LYS A 137 24.04 -17.88 -2.83
N VAL A 138 25.00 -16.96 -2.81
CA VAL A 138 26.28 -17.13 -2.09
C VAL A 138 26.03 -17.27 -0.59
N ALA A 139 25.23 -16.38 0.01
CA ALA A 139 24.89 -16.44 1.42
C ALA A 139 24.13 -17.71 1.80
N ALA A 140 23.33 -18.25 0.89
CA ALA A 140 22.62 -19.53 1.04
C ALA A 140 23.49 -20.77 0.74
N GLY A 141 24.78 -20.61 0.41
CA GLY A 141 25.70 -21.72 0.15
C GLY A 141 25.47 -22.47 -1.15
N VAL A 142 24.81 -21.86 -2.14
CA VAL A 142 24.56 -22.48 -3.46
C VAL A 142 25.87 -22.52 -4.28
N GLN A 143 26.33 -23.71 -4.66
CA GLN A 143 27.60 -23.89 -5.39
C GLN A 143 27.58 -23.17 -6.77
N GLY A 144 28.60 -22.32 -7.04
CA GLY A 144 28.89 -21.77 -8.38
C GLY A 144 28.80 -20.26 -8.59
N ALA A 145 28.64 -19.42 -7.56
CA ALA A 145 28.53 -17.96 -7.73
C ALA A 145 29.87 -17.22 -7.53
N ASN A 146 30.39 -16.59 -8.59
CA ASN A 146 31.67 -15.86 -8.58
C ASN A 146 31.53 -14.43 -8.02
N THR A 147 32.49 -14.02 -7.19
CA THR A 147 32.59 -12.69 -6.56
C THR A 147 33.48 -11.73 -7.36
N SER A 148 32.96 -10.57 -7.78
CA SER A 148 33.79 -9.43 -8.20
C SER A 148 33.18 -8.11 -7.70
N ILE A 149 33.73 -7.54 -6.63
CA ILE A 149 33.42 -6.17 -6.19
C ILE A 149 34.69 -5.35 -6.26
N ARG A 150 34.66 -4.28 -7.05
CA ARG A 150 35.77 -3.35 -7.32
C ARG A 150 35.57 -2.09 -6.48
N SER A 151 36.48 -1.84 -5.54
CA SER A 151 36.54 -0.66 -4.69
C SER A 151 37.33 0.46 -5.38
N GLN A 152 36.81 1.68 -5.42
CA GLN A 152 37.63 2.89 -5.56
C GLN A 152 36.92 4.09 -4.91
N SER A 153 37.61 4.70 -3.94
CA SER A 153 37.30 5.95 -3.25
C SER A 153 38.14 7.08 -3.85
N ASP A 154 37.60 8.31 -3.89
CA ASP A 154 38.19 9.51 -3.25
C ASP A 154 37.44 10.81 -3.62
N PRO A 155 37.55 11.88 -2.80
CA PRO A 155 36.47 12.83 -2.52
C PRO A 155 36.70 14.25 -3.08
N LEU A 156 35.63 15.06 -3.19
CA LEU A 156 35.73 16.49 -3.52
C LEU A 156 34.99 17.41 -2.55
N LEU A 157 35.63 18.57 -2.39
CA LEU A 157 35.49 19.57 -1.35
C LEU A 157 34.22 20.43 -1.38
N SER A 158 33.91 20.89 -0.17
CA SER A 158 33.08 22.00 0.27
C SER A 158 33.15 23.29 -0.55
N LEU A 159 32.05 24.05 -0.59
CA LEU A 159 31.92 25.36 0.11
C LEU A 159 30.51 25.94 -0.07
N SER A 160 30.05 26.59 0.99
CA SER A 160 28.77 27.29 1.16
C SER A 160 29.06 28.78 1.47
N PRO A 161 28.12 29.56 2.03
CA PRO A 161 27.03 30.29 1.39
C PRO A 161 27.12 31.81 1.69
N THR A 162 26.12 32.60 1.27
CA THR A 162 25.56 33.87 1.85
C THR A 162 25.15 34.84 0.72
N SER A 163 24.16 35.76 0.77
CA SER A 163 23.00 36.10 1.63
C SER A 163 22.46 37.48 1.17
N LEU A 164 21.20 37.85 1.51
CA LEU A 164 20.66 39.24 1.69
C LEU A 164 20.37 40.06 0.40
N VAL A 165 19.36 40.95 0.23
CA VAL A 165 18.34 41.62 1.09
C VAL A 165 17.22 42.27 0.22
N ALA A 166 16.08 42.55 0.88
CA ALA A 166 14.87 43.39 0.59
C ALA A 166 14.85 44.40 -0.59
N SER A 167 13.70 44.78 -1.19
CA SER A 167 12.61 45.59 -0.57
C SER A 167 11.52 46.03 -1.60
N GLY A 168 10.31 46.36 -1.11
CA GLY A 168 9.32 47.36 -1.60
C GLY A 168 8.62 47.12 -2.96
N GLY A 169 7.33 47.40 -3.20
CA GLY A 169 6.30 48.17 -2.51
C GLY A 169 4.95 48.06 -3.27
N GLU A 170 3.91 48.67 -2.68
CA GLU A 170 2.45 48.66 -2.94
C GLU A 170 2.02 49.04 -4.39
N SER A 171 0.83 48.67 -4.91
CA SER A 171 -0.48 49.29 -4.58
C SER A 171 -1.66 48.68 -5.40
N ALA A 172 -2.85 48.80 -4.82
CA ALA A 172 -4.25 48.46 -5.20
C ALA A 172 -4.71 48.93 -6.61
N SER A 173 -5.81 48.46 -7.21
CA SER A 173 -7.23 48.46 -6.76
C SER A 173 -8.10 47.74 -7.81
N GLY A 174 -9.19 47.04 -7.45
CA GLY A 174 -10.58 47.56 -7.43
C GLY A 174 -11.46 46.76 -8.40
N ASP A 175 -12.21 45.75 -7.93
CA ASP A 175 -13.64 45.76 -7.54
C ASP A 175 -14.61 45.41 -8.70
N LYS A 176 -15.43 44.36 -8.52
CA LYS A 176 -16.90 44.46 -8.39
C LYS A 176 -17.57 43.09 -8.25
N SER A 177 -18.46 43.03 -7.26
CA SER A 177 -19.15 41.84 -6.76
C SER A 177 -20.32 41.36 -7.61
N GLU A 178 -20.52 40.04 -7.62
CA GLU A 178 -21.84 39.41 -7.62
C GLU A 178 -21.95 38.48 -6.40
N LYS A 179 -23.09 38.49 -5.70
CA LYS A 179 -23.30 37.72 -4.45
C LYS A 179 -23.18 36.21 -4.73
N PRO A 180 -22.21 35.48 -4.13
CA PRO A 180 -22.06 34.06 -4.35
C PRO A 180 -23.09 33.26 -3.54
N LEU A 181 -23.59 32.16 -4.11
CA LEU A 181 -24.06 31.03 -3.32
C LEU A 181 -22.90 30.67 -2.35
N GLU A 182 -23.15 30.58 -1.05
CA GLU A 182 -22.12 30.16 -0.08
C GLU A 182 -21.74 28.70 -0.32
N LEU A 183 -20.89 28.46 -1.34
CA LEU A 183 -20.08 27.25 -1.38
C LEU A 183 -19.20 27.32 -0.14
N GLY A 184 -19.33 26.32 0.74
CA GLY A 184 -18.41 26.17 1.86
C GLY A 184 -16.95 26.15 1.39
N PRO A 185 -15.98 26.22 2.33
CA PRO A 185 -14.56 26.43 2.03
C PRO A 185 -13.93 25.40 1.05
N ASN A 186 -14.58 24.26 0.79
CA ASN A 186 -14.21 23.33 -0.27
C ASN A 186 -15.44 22.92 -1.12
N PRO A 187 -15.53 23.32 -2.41
CA PRO A 187 -16.64 22.96 -3.33
C PRO A 187 -16.87 21.47 -3.52
N TYR A 188 -15.79 20.68 -3.39
CA TYR A 188 -15.75 19.25 -3.67
C TYR A 188 -16.31 18.41 -2.52
N LEU A 189 -16.52 19.02 -1.35
CA LEU A 189 -16.98 18.37 -0.14
C LEU A 189 -18.43 18.76 0.19
N VAL A 190 -19.15 17.81 0.79
CA VAL A 190 -20.53 17.96 1.25
C VAL A 190 -20.70 17.36 2.64
N ASP A 191 -21.75 17.79 3.32
CA ASP A 191 -22.16 17.22 4.61
C ASP A 191 -22.96 15.93 4.39
N HIS A 192 -22.99 15.05 5.39
CA HIS A 192 -23.69 13.76 5.31
C HIS A 192 -25.17 13.92 4.90
N SER A 193 -25.85 14.96 5.40
CA SER A 193 -27.26 15.26 5.08
C SER A 193 -27.52 15.58 3.62
N GLN A 194 -26.48 16.03 2.89
CA GLN A 194 -26.56 16.40 1.48
C GLN A 194 -26.23 15.23 0.54
N LEU A 195 -25.79 14.09 1.09
CA LEU A 195 -25.51 12.91 0.29
C LEU A 195 -26.80 12.24 -0.20
N PRO A 196 -26.77 11.61 -1.39
CA PRO A 196 -27.84 10.72 -1.80
C PRO A 196 -27.90 9.50 -0.87
N SER A 197 -29.10 8.93 -0.71
CA SER A 197 -29.36 7.82 0.24
C SER A 197 -28.43 6.61 0.08
N TRP A 198 -27.94 6.34 -1.13
CA TRP A 198 -27.00 5.25 -1.39
C TRP A 198 -25.57 5.51 -0.89
N ALA A 199 -25.18 6.76 -0.67
CA ALA A 199 -23.85 7.18 -0.21
C ALA A 199 -23.81 7.50 1.29
N GLN A 200 -24.96 7.53 1.98
CA GLN A 200 -25.07 7.77 3.42
C GLN A 200 -24.69 6.52 4.24
N ASP A 201 -23.40 6.17 4.29
CA ASP A 201 -22.93 4.95 4.97
C ASP A 201 -22.93 5.08 6.51
N ASN A 202 -22.42 6.20 7.02
CA ASN A 202 -22.10 6.42 8.44
C ASN A 202 -22.50 7.83 8.91
N ALA A 203 -23.67 7.95 9.54
CA ALA A 203 -24.21 9.24 10.00
C ALA A 203 -23.39 9.93 11.11
N TRP A 204 -22.45 9.23 11.75
CA TRP A 204 -21.58 9.80 12.80
C TRP A 204 -20.43 10.63 12.23
N ILE A 205 -20.08 10.40 10.97
CA ILE A 205 -19.21 11.29 10.20
C ILE A 205 -20.13 12.36 9.61
N VAL A 206 -19.90 13.62 9.98
CA VAL A 206 -20.87 14.70 9.68
C VAL A 206 -20.47 15.46 8.42
N LYS A 207 -19.17 15.70 8.22
CA LYS A 207 -18.61 16.52 7.14
C LYS A 207 -17.52 15.77 6.38
N GLY A 208 -17.05 16.39 5.30
CA GLY A 208 -15.87 15.93 4.57
C GLY A 208 -16.14 14.82 3.55
N TYR A 209 -17.41 14.59 3.18
CA TYR A 209 -17.75 13.63 2.13
C TYR A 209 -17.52 14.21 0.75
N ARG A 210 -16.99 13.40 -0.18
CA ARG A 210 -16.86 13.79 -1.59
C ARG A 210 -18.23 13.86 -2.26
N ARG A 211 -18.44 14.93 -3.02
CA ARG A 211 -19.68 15.15 -3.78
C ARG A 211 -19.90 14.08 -4.86
N PRO A 212 -20.93 13.23 -4.77
CA PRO A 212 -21.10 12.12 -5.70
C PRO A 212 -21.49 12.55 -7.12
N GLY A 213 -21.05 11.80 -8.12
CA GLY A 213 -21.38 12.05 -9.52
C GLY A 213 -22.85 11.80 -9.88
N GLY A 214 -23.42 12.71 -10.67
CA GLY A 214 -24.77 12.57 -11.25
C GLY A 214 -25.92 12.83 -10.29
N ALA A 215 -25.64 13.41 -9.10
CA ALA A 215 -26.64 13.58 -8.04
C ALA A 215 -27.19 15.01 -7.92
N HIS A 216 -26.56 16.03 -8.53
CA HIS A 216 -26.97 17.42 -8.31
C HIS A 216 -27.87 17.99 -9.42
N PRO A 217 -29.07 18.53 -9.09
CA PRO A 217 -29.95 19.19 -10.05
C PRO A 217 -29.37 20.50 -10.57
N ASP A 218 -28.51 21.16 -9.79
CA ASP A 218 -27.83 22.41 -10.17
C ASP A 218 -26.67 22.16 -11.15
N PRO A 219 -26.74 22.66 -12.40
CA PRO A 219 -25.66 22.54 -13.38
C PRO A 219 -24.34 23.18 -12.93
N ARG A 220 -24.38 24.21 -12.07
CA ARG A 220 -23.19 24.93 -11.60
C ARG A 220 -22.30 24.08 -10.68
N LEU A 221 -22.88 23.08 -10.03
CA LEU A 221 -22.16 22.21 -9.08
C LEU A 221 -21.59 20.94 -9.75
N ARG A 222 -22.04 20.61 -10.97
CA ARG A 222 -21.55 19.44 -11.74
C ARG A 222 -20.05 19.48 -12.05
N SER A 223 -19.46 20.67 -12.10
CA SER A 223 -18.02 20.85 -12.26
C SER A 223 -17.24 20.25 -11.07
N PHE A 224 -17.80 20.30 -9.87
CA PHE A 224 -17.21 19.82 -8.62
C PHE A 224 -17.62 18.38 -8.24
N ASP A 225 -18.56 17.78 -8.97
CA ASP A 225 -18.99 16.38 -8.78
C ASP A 225 -17.92 15.37 -9.25
N HIS A 226 -17.88 14.21 -8.59
CA HIS A 226 -16.98 13.10 -8.91
C HIS A 226 -17.54 12.15 -9.99
N GLY A 227 -18.19 12.67 -11.03
CA GLY A 227 -18.83 11.86 -12.09
C GLY A 227 -17.90 11.15 -13.06
N THR A 228 -16.59 11.22 -12.87
CA THR A 228 -15.59 10.48 -13.67
C THR A 228 -14.55 9.83 -12.78
N VAL A 229 -13.98 8.72 -13.25
CA VAL A 229 -12.90 8.00 -12.54
C VAL A 229 -11.69 8.91 -12.31
N TYR A 230 -11.35 9.76 -13.29
CA TYR A 230 -10.28 10.75 -13.15
C TYR A 230 -10.51 11.70 -11.96
N LYS A 231 -11.72 12.26 -11.81
CA LYS A 231 -12.03 13.14 -10.67
C LYS A 231 -11.98 12.39 -9.34
N CYS A 232 -12.46 11.15 -9.30
CA CYS A 232 -12.35 10.29 -8.12
C CYS A 232 -10.88 10.03 -7.75
N TRP A 233 -10.04 9.67 -8.71
CA TRP A 233 -8.61 9.45 -8.50
C TRP A 233 -7.89 10.74 -8.07
N ARG A 234 -8.20 11.87 -8.71
CA ARG A 234 -7.63 13.18 -8.37
C ARG A 234 -7.90 13.55 -6.91
N SER A 235 -9.07 13.17 -6.37
CA SER A 235 -9.43 13.48 -4.98
C SER A 235 -8.47 12.89 -3.95
N VAL A 236 -7.80 11.77 -4.25
CA VAL A 236 -6.85 11.10 -3.34
C VAL A 236 -5.69 12.01 -2.95
N TRP A 237 -5.22 12.84 -3.88
CA TRP A 237 -4.02 13.68 -3.72
C TRP A 237 -4.34 15.17 -3.66
N ALA A 238 -5.49 15.60 -4.18
CA ALA A 238 -5.81 17.01 -4.34
C ALA A 238 -6.30 17.70 -3.05
N TYR A 239 -6.99 16.97 -2.16
CA TYR A 239 -7.50 17.53 -0.91
C TYR A 239 -7.87 16.41 0.09
N CYS A 240 -8.00 16.75 1.37
CA CYS A 240 -8.42 15.79 2.40
C CYS A 240 -9.94 15.60 2.40
N HIS A 241 -10.39 14.36 2.54
CA HIS A 241 -11.80 13.98 2.67
C HIS A 241 -11.95 12.80 3.64
N ASN A 242 -13.18 12.40 3.95
CA ASN A 242 -13.48 11.35 4.91
C ASN A 242 -12.86 9.97 4.57
N GLU A 243 -12.68 9.68 3.27
CA GLU A 243 -11.97 8.46 2.80
C GLU A 243 -10.44 8.61 2.76
N THR A 244 -9.87 9.75 3.14
CA THR A 244 -8.43 9.97 3.14
C THR A 244 -7.82 9.37 4.41
N ALA A 245 -7.02 8.31 4.28
CA ALA A 245 -6.37 7.69 5.43
C ALA A 245 -5.21 8.53 6.00
N LEU A 246 -4.50 9.30 5.15
CA LEU A 246 -3.39 10.19 5.53
C LEU A 246 -3.45 11.54 4.80
N PRO A 247 -3.24 12.69 5.47
CA PRO A 247 -3.18 13.99 4.80
C PRO A 247 -1.95 14.07 3.88
N PRO A 248 -2.08 14.57 2.63
CA PRO A 248 -0.94 14.72 1.71
C PRO A 248 0.14 15.73 2.16
N ALA A 249 -0.05 16.46 3.27
CA ALA A 249 0.81 17.59 3.65
C ALA A 249 1.26 17.66 5.13
N SER A 250 1.25 16.57 5.92
CA SER A 250 1.58 16.68 7.36
C SER A 250 2.93 16.06 7.76
N ASN A 251 3.99 16.88 7.71
CA ASN A 251 5.34 16.57 8.19
C ASN A 251 5.43 16.07 9.66
N LEU A 252 4.40 16.32 10.47
CA LEU A 252 4.31 15.87 11.86
C LEU A 252 3.78 14.43 11.97
N LEU A 253 2.90 14.01 11.06
CA LEU A 253 2.34 12.67 11.03
C LEU A 253 3.24 11.68 10.29
N THR A 254 4.10 12.12 9.37
CA THR A 254 5.18 11.28 8.83
C THR A 254 6.18 10.87 9.92
N ARG A 255 6.39 11.73 10.93
CA ARG A 255 7.20 11.42 12.12
C ARG A 255 6.46 10.51 13.11
N ILE A 256 5.15 10.67 13.28
CA ILE A 256 4.34 9.79 14.14
C ILE A 256 4.12 8.43 13.48
N SER A 257 3.91 8.37 12.16
CA SER A 257 3.78 7.12 11.41
C SER A 257 5.12 6.41 11.28
N SER A 258 6.23 7.13 11.13
CA SER A 258 7.56 6.50 11.21
C SER A 258 7.84 5.98 12.60
N LEU A 259 7.50 6.71 13.68
CA LEU A 259 7.65 6.26 15.07
C LEU A 259 6.73 5.08 15.43
N PHE A 260 5.48 5.05 14.97
CA PHE A 260 4.56 3.94 15.21
C PHE A 260 4.94 2.71 14.37
N THR A 261 5.30 2.90 13.10
CA THR A 261 5.68 1.79 12.20
C THR A 261 7.04 1.23 12.61
N THR A 262 8.03 2.07 12.94
CA THR A 262 9.33 1.59 13.44
C THR A 262 9.22 1.06 14.86
N SER A 263 8.58 1.72 15.81
CA SER A 263 8.49 1.18 17.18
C SER A 263 7.64 -0.08 17.24
N PHE A 264 6.55 -0.20 16.47
CA PHE A 264 5.74 -1.43 16.42
C PHE A 264 6.47 -2.58 15.69
N LEU A 265 7.09 -2.34 14.52
CA LEU A 265 7.90 -3.38 13.86
C LEU A 265 9.10 -3.80 14.71
N THR A 266 9.77 -2.88 15.39
CA THR A 266 11.00 -3.18 16.13
C THR A 266 10.74 -3.78 17.52
N SER A 267 9.59 -3.49 18.15
CA SER A 267 9.24 -4.04 19.48
C SER A 267 8.45 -5.35 19.43
N THR A 268 7.74 -5.64 18.33
CA THR A 268 6.92 -6.87 18.21
C THR A 268 7.50 -7.91 17.28
N ILE A 269 8.54 -7.61 16.50
CA ILE A 269 9.32 -8.62 15.77
C ILE A 269 10.57 -8.88 16.61
N PRO A 270 10.63 -9.94 17.43
CA PRO A 270 11.90 -10.46 17.88
C PRO A 270 12.71 -10.76 16.63
N THR A 271 13.65 -9.89 16.32
CA THR A 271 14.75 -10.16 15.40
C THR A 271 15.67 -11.15 16.10
N GLU A 272 15.14 -12.35 16.36
CA GLU A 272 16.02 -13.50 16.53
C GLU A 272 16.81 -13.60 15.23
N PRO A 273 18.15 -13.69 15.29
CA PRO A 273 18.98 -13.75 14.11
C PRO A 273 18.73 -15.10 13.43
N LEU A 274 17.70 -15.14 12.58
CA LEU A 274 17.45 -16.24 11.65
C LEU A 274 18.62 -16.43 10.67
N SER A 275 19.58 -15.49 10.66
CA SER A 275 20.82 -15.52 9.88
C SER A 275 21.76 -16.67 10.22
N ASN A 276 21.62 -17.31 11.39
CA ASN A 276 22.44 -18.45 11.79
C ASN A 276 21.75 -19.80 11.63
N LEU A 277 20.48 -19.82 11.19
CA LEU A 277 19.76 -21.07 10.94
C LEU A 277 20.05 -21.57 9.52
N ILE A 278 20.53 -22.81 9.42
CA ILE A 278 20.54 -23.53 8.15
C ILE A 278 19.08 -23.86 7.85
N VAL A 279 18.53 -23.21 6.82
CA VAL A 279 17.15 -23.40 6.37
C VAL A 279 17.20 -24.00 4.97
N ARG A 280 16.51 -25.13 4.79
CA ARG A 280 16.37 -25.76 3.47
C ARG A 280 15.70 -24.76 2.50
N PRO A 281 16.14 -24.68 1.22
CA PRO A 281 15.43 -23.89 0.21
C PRO A 281 13.95 -24.26 0.12
N PRO A 282 13.06 -23.30 -0.18
CA PRO A 282 11.63 -23.57 -0.29
C PRO A 282 11.35 -24.55 -1.44
N ASP A 283 10.40 -25.45 -1.22
CA ASP A 283 9.88 -26.34 -2.25
C ASP A 283 8.69 -25.70 -2.99
N SER A 284 8.15 -26.41 -3.99
CA SER A 284 7.02 -25.91 -4.79
C SER A 284 5.76 -25.64 -3.97
N ILE A 285 5.54 -26.39 -2.87
CA ILE A 285 4.36 -26.26 -2.01
C ILE A 285 4.51 -25.02 -1.13
N ASP A 286 5.71 -24.77 -0.60
CA ASP A 286 6.03 -23.56 0.15
C ASP A 286 5.83 -22.31 -0.73
N ILE A 287 6.39 -22.34 -1.95
CA ILE A 287 6.25 -21.24 -2.91
C ILE A 287 4.78 -21.00 -3.21
N PHE A 288 4.00 -22.06 -3.46
CA PHE A 288 2.58 -21.96 -3.72
C PHE A 288 1.81 -21.36 -2.53
N GLY A 289 2.07 -21.83 -1.31
CA GLY A 289 1.41 -21.36 -0.09
C GLY A 289 1.67 -19.88 0.19
N PHE A 290 2.94 -19.44 0.15
CA PHE A 290 3.29 -18.02 0.32
C PHE A 290 2.75 -17.16 -0.83
N THR A 291 2.81 -17.65 -2.06
CA THR A 291 2.26 -16.95 -3.24
C THR A 291 0.75 -16.73 -3.09
N CYS A 292 0.01 -17.75 -2.65
CA CYS A 292 -1.43 -17.63 -2.37
C CYS A 292 -1.71 -16.52 -1.35
N PHE A 293 -0.96 -16.48 -0.24
CA PHE A 293 -1.12 -15.44 0.78
C PHE A 293 -0.81 -14.04 0.24
N PHE A 294 0.29 -13.86 -0.49
CA PHE A 294 0.66 -12.55 -1.03
C PHE A 294 -0.29 -12.05 -2.11
N ILE A 295 -0.67 -12.92 -3.06
CA ILE A 295 -1.66 -12.57 -4.09
C ILE A 295 -2.99 -12.23 -3.43
N ALA A 296 -3.44 -13.01 -2.44
CA ALA A 296 -4.67 -12.73 -1.73
C ALA A 296 -4.63 -11.38 -0.99
N SER A 297 -3.50 -11.07 -0.35
CA SER A 297 -3.26 -9.78 0.31
C SER A 297 -3.31 -8.62 -0.70
N ILE A 298 -2.64 -8.76 -1.84
CA ILE A 298 -2.63 -7.75 -2.92
C ILE A 298 -4.04 -7.53 -3.45
N ILE A 299 -4.78 -8.61 -3.77
CA ILE A 299 -6.15 -8.52 -4.27
C ILE A 299 -7.05 -7.80 -3.26
N CYS A 300 -6.98 -8.18 -1.98
CA CYS A 300 -7.77 -7.57 -0.92
C CYS A 300 -7.51 -6.07 -0.80
N LEU A 301 -6.23 -5.68 -0.68
CA LEU A 301 -5.85 -4.28 -0.52
C LEU A 301 -6.14 -3.47 -1.78
N ALA A 302 -5.92 -4.03 -2.97
CA ALA A 302 -6.18 -3.35 -4.24
C ALA A 302 -7.67 -3.12 -4.47
N PHE A 303 -8.52 -4.13 -4.23
CA PHE A 303 -9.97 -3.98 -4.35
C PHE A 303 -10.51 -2.97 -3.34
N SER A 304 -10.00 -2.99 -2.11
CA SER A 304 -10.40 -2.02 -1.09
C SER A 304 -9.99 -0.59 -1.44
N ALA A 305 -8.71 -0.39 -1.79
CA ALA A 305 -8.20 0.93 -2.20
C ALA A 305 -8.94 1.47 -3.43
N THR A 306 -9.25 0.60 -4.39
CA THR A 306 -10.00 0.98 -5.59
C THR A 306 -11.42 1.40 -5.22
N TYR A 307 -12.13 0.59 -4.43
CA TYR A 307 -13.48 0.92 -3.97
C TYR A 307 -13.51 2.26 -3.25
N HIS A 308 -12.69 2.45 -2.21
CA HIS A 308 -12.64 3.70 -1.47
C HIS A 308 -12.22 4.89 -2.34
N THR A 309 -11.46 4.67 -3.41
CA THR A 309 -11.13 5.75 -4.36
C THR A 309 -12.34 6.16 -5.21
N ILE A 310 -13.07 5.21 -5.79
CA ILE A 310 -14.12 5.49 -6.80
C ILE A 310 -15.56 5.38 -6.28
N GLN A 311 -15.77 5.10 -4.99
CA GLN A 311 -17.11 4.94 -4.43
C GLN A 311 -18.02 6.17 -4.58
N CYS A 312 -17.45 7.38 -4.75
CA CYS A 312 -18.21 8.61 -4.97
C CYS A 312 -18.63 8.80 -6.43
N HIS A 313 -18.28 7.88 -7.34
CA HIS A 313 -18.52 8.03 -8.78
C HIS A 313 -20.01 8.05 -9.13
N SER A 314 -20.71 6.94 -8.87
CA SER A 314 -22.13 6.77 -9.14
C SER A 314 -22.66 5.57 -8.38
N PHE A 315 -23.98 5.46 -8.23
CA PHE A 315 -24.63 4.33 -7.56
C PHE A 315 -24.16 2.96 -8.09
N HIS A 316 -24.11 2.81 -9.42
CA HIS A 316 -23.74 1.55 -10.06
C HIS A 316 -22.28 1.16 -9.81
N ILE A 317 -21.35 2.11 -9.98
CA ILE A 317 -19.92 1.88 -9.78
C ILE A 317 -19.63 1.60 -8.29
N SER A 318 -20.18 2.42 -7.39
CA SER A 318 -20.02 2.23 -5.95
C SER A 318 -20.50 0.84 -5.52
N LYS A 319 -21.69 0.42 -5.94
CA LYS A 319 -22.24 -0.90 -5.63
C LYS A 319 -21.41 -2.04 -6.22
N HIS A 320 -20.89 -1.89 -7.43
CA HIS A 320 -20.06 -2.93 -8.07
C HIS A 320 -18.72 -3.11 -7.35
N PHE A 321 -18.01 -2.01 -7.07
CA PHE A 321 -16.71 -2.09 -6.42
C PHE A 321 -16.81 -2.40 -4.92
N ASN A 322 -17.92 -2.07 -4.25
CA ASN A 322 -18.20 -2.55 -2.90
C ASN A 322 -18.27 -4.08 -2.83
N LYS A 323 -18.83 -4.73 -3.88
CA LYS A 323 -18.81 -6.20 -3.98
C LYS A 323 -17.41 -6.76 -4.19
N LEU A 324 -16.57 -6.09 -4.98
CA LEU A 324 -15.18 -6.51 -5.17
C LEU A 324 -14.37 -6.37 -3.88
N ASP A 325 -14.61 -5.32 -3.08
CA ASP A 325 -14.01 -5.17 -1.76
C ASP A 325 -14.37 -6.36 -0.84
N TYR A 326 -15.64 -6.78 -0.83
CA TYR A 326 -16.08 -7.99 -0.12
C TYR A 326 -15.42 -9.28 -0.64
N VAL A 327 -15.26 -9.42 -1.95
CA VAL A 327 -14.51 -10.54 -2.55
C VAL A 327 -13.08 -10.57 -2.03
N GLY A 328 -12.44 -9.39 -1.95
CA GLY A 328 -11.09 -9.22 -1.43
C GLY A 328 -10.93 -9.79 -0.02
N ILE A 329 -11.86 -9.48 0.89
CA ILE A 329 -11.84 -9.98 2.27
C ILE A 329 -11.90 -11.52 2.30
N VAL A 330 -12.81 -12.13 1.53
CA VAL A 330 -12.94 -13.60 1.48
C VAL A 330 -11.66 -14.26 0.93
N VAL A 331 -11.13 -13.70 -0.16
CA VAL A 331 -9.90 -14.19 -0.79
C VAL A 331 -8.72 -14.10 0.19
N MET A 332 -8.60 -13.00 0.94
CA MET A 332 -7.58 -12.85 1.98
C MET A 332 -7.70 -13.89 3.08
N ILE A 333 -8.91 -14.11 3.62
CA ILE A 333 -9.12 -15.09 4.69
C ILE A 333 -8.72 -16.49 4.21
N VAL A 334 -9.25 -16.94 3.07
CA VAL A 334 -8.90 -18.27 2.51
C VAL A 334 -7.41 -18.37 2.21
N GLY A 335 -6.83 -17.39 1.51
CA GLY A 335 -5.43 -17.37 1.13
C GLY A 335 -4.46 -17.36 2.32
N SER A 336 -4.87 -16.77 3.45
CA SER A 336 -4.09 -16.77 4.69
C SER A 336 -4.15 -18.11 5.44
N PHE A 337 -5.27 -18.85 5.35
CA PHE A 337 -5.42 -20.14 6.02
C PHE A 337 -4.56 -21.23 5.36
N LEU A 338 -4.47 -21.27 4.04
CA LEU A 338 -3.80 -22.37 3.31
C LEU A 338 -2.35 -22.61 3.77
N PRO A 339 -1.44 -21.61 3.78
CA PRO A 339 -0.08 -21.82 4.28
C PRO A 339 -0.04 -22.08 5.80
N ALA A 340 -0.94 -21.47 6.59
CA ALA A 340 -0.98 -21.71 8.03
C ALA A 340 -1.40 -23.16 8.36
N LEU A 341 -2.38 -23.71 7.65
CA LEU A 341 -2.80 -25.10 7.77
C LEU A 341 -1.71 -26.07 7.29
N HIS A 342 -0.99 -25.70 6.22
CA HIS A 342 0.12 -26.50 5.72
C HIS A 342 1.19 -26.73 6.78
N TYR A 343 1.72 -25.66 7.39
CA TYR A 343 2.74 -25.83 8.42
C TYR A 343 2.15 -26.33 9.75
N GLY A 344 0.92 -25.93 10.10
CA GLY A 344 0.25 -26.36 11.33
C GLY A 344 -0.06 -27.86 11.38
N PHE A 345 -0.40 -28.48 10.25
CA PHE A 345 -0.70 -29.91 10.15
C PHE A 345 0.33 -30.67 9.30
N TYR A 346 1.59 -30.22 9.32
CA TYR A 346 2.65 -30.77 8.48
C TYR A 346 2.88 -32.28 8.66
N CYS A 347 2.59 -32.80 9.86
CA CYS A 347 2.65 -34.23 10.23
C CYS A 347 1.33 -35.00 10.01
N HIS A 348 0.22 -34.29 9.75
CA HIS A 348 -1.12 -34.86 9.67
C HIS A 348 -1.82 -34.43 8.37
N PRO A 349 -1.46 -35.03 7.22
CA PRO A 349 -1.97 -34.63 5.90
C PRO A 349 -3.49 -34.73 5.76
N HIS A 350 -4.13 -35.67 6.48
CA HIS A 350 -5.59 -35.81 6.48
C HIS A 350 -6.29 -34.59 7.08
N PHE A 351 -5.78 -34.05 8.21
CA PHE A 351 -6.34 -32.84 8.82
C PHE A 351 -6.03 -31.60 7.99
N GLN A 352 -4.81 -31.50 7.45
CA GLN A 352 -4.45 -30.42 6.53
C GLN A 352 -5.44 -30.34 5.36
N LEU A 353 -5.71 -31.47 4.69
CA LEU A 353 -6.64 -31.53 3.56
C LEU A 353 -8.08 -31.21 3.99
N ALA A 354 -8.57 -31.82 5.08
CA ALA A 354 -9.93 -31.61 5.56
C ALA A 354 -10.21 -30.13 5.89
N TYR A 355 -9.30 -29.48 6.63
CA TYR A 355 -9.45 -28.06 6.96
C TYR A 355 -9.26 -27.14 5.74
N SER A 356 -8.38 -27.51 4.79
CA SER A 356 -8.19 -26.73 3.56
C SER A 356 -9.43 -26.76 2.66
N ILE A 357 -10.06 -27.93 2.52
CA ILE A 357 -11.34 -28.07 1.83
C ILE A 357 -12.42 -27.28 2.60
N GLY A 358 -12.49 -27.46 3.92
CA GLY A 358 -13.47 -26.79 4.76
C GLY A 358 -13.43 -25.26 4.62
N ILE A 359 -12.26 -24.62 4.76
CA ILE A 359 -12.14 -23.17 4.62
C ILE A 359 -12.44 -22.70 3.19
N SER A 360 -12.05 -23.48 2.18
CA SER A 360 -12.32 -23.13 0.77
C SER A 360 -13.83 -23.19 0.48
N THR A 361 -14.53 -24.21 1.00
CA THR A 361 -15.99 -24.33 0.88
C THR A 361 -16.71 -23.22 1.65
N LEU A 362 -16.30 -22.94 2.89
CA LEU A 362 -16.86 -21.84 3.68
C LEU A 362 -16.61 -20.48 3.01
N GLY A 363 -15.43 -20.28 2.41
CA GLY A 363 -15.10 -19.10 1.63
C GLY A 363 -15.98 -18.97 0.38
N GLY A 364 -16.21 -20.06 -0.36
CA GLY A 364 -17.14 -20.08 -1.49
C GLY A 364 -18.58 -19.73 -1.08
N LEU A 365 -19.06 -20.26 0.06
CA LEU A 365 -20.37 -19.92 0.60
C LEU A 365 -20.44 -18.45 1.03
N ALA A 366 -19.42 -17.95 1.74
CA ALA A 366 -19.32 -16.55 2.13
C ALA A 366 -19.36 -15.64 0.89
N MET A 367 -18.59 -15.97 -0.14
CA MET A 367 -18.58 -15.27 -1.43
C MET A 367 -19.98 -15.21 -2.05
N TYR A 368 -20.67 -16.35 -2.13
CA TYR A 368 -22.04 -16.41 -2.63
C TYR A 368 -22.98 -15.49 -1.85
N THR A 369 -22.92 -15.52 -0.51
CA THR A 369 -23.81 -14.70 0.33
C THR A 369 -23.57 -13.20 0.16
N VAL A 370 -22.32 -12.74 0.06
CA VAL A 370 -22.00 -11.31 -0.03
C VAL A 370 -22.21 -10.73 -1.43
N LEU A 371 -22.17 -11.57 -2.47
CA LEU A 371 -22.43 -11.17 -3.86
C LEU A 371 -23.92 -11.21 -4.22
N ALA A 372 -24.70 -12.04 -3.52
CA ALA A 372 -26.12 -12.25 -3.79
C ALA A 372 -26.93 -10.94 -3.67
N PRO A 373 -27.76 -10.60 -4.68
CA PRO A 373 -28.48 -9.33 -4.73
C PRO A 373 -29.37 -9.03 -3.50
N ARG A 374 -29.91 -10.08 -2.87
CA ARG A 374 -30.79 -9.98 -1.70
C ARG A 374 -30.08 -9.42 -0.46
N TYR A 375 -28.80 -9.75 -0.29
CA TYR A 375 -27.97 -9.33 0.86
C TYR A 375 -27.23 -8.00 0.62
N ALA A 376 -27.39 -7.40 -0.56
CA ALA A 376 -26.77 -6.11 -0.92
C ALA A 376 -27.52 -4.89 -0.35
N THR A 377 -28.64 -5.08 0.35
CA THR A 377 -29.40 -3.96 0.95
C THR A 377 -28.77 -3.52 2.29
N PRO A 378 -28.92 -2.24 2.70
CA PRO A 378 -28.34 -1.73 3.94
C PRO A 378 -28.78 -2.48 5.20
N ALA A 379 -30.01 -3.01 5.21
CA ALA A 379 -30.57 -3.79 6.33
C ALA A 379 -29.74 -5.05 6.67
N TYR A 380 -29.00 -5.60 5.70
CA TYR A 380 -28.19 -6.81 5.90
C TYR A 380 -26.71 -6.51 6.19
N ARG A 381 -26.33 -5.24 6.42
CA ARG A 381 -24.95 -4.87 6.80
C ARG A 381 -24.40 -5.69 7.99
N PRO A 382 -25.10 -5.84 9.14
CA PRO A 382 -24.56 -6.63 10.26
C PRO A 382 -24.43 -8.12 9.91
N TYR A 383 -25.29 -8.66 9.06
CA TYR A 383 -25.20 -10.04 8.60
C TYR A 383 -23.96 -10.28 7.74
N ARG A 384 -23.61 -9.34 6.84
CA ARG A 384 -22.38 -9.43 6.05
C ARG A 384 -21.13 -9.40 6.92
N THR A 385 -21.06 -8.47 7.88
CA THR A 385 -19.96 -8.44 8.86
C THR A 385 -19.90 -9.74 9.67
N GLY A 386 -21.06 -10.29 10.05
CA GLY A 386 -21.17 -11.58 10.72
C GLY A 386 -20.61 -12.75 9.90
N VAL A 387 -20.88 -12.80 8.59
CA VAL A 387 -20.32 -13.82 7.68
C VAL A 387 -18.80 -13.78 7.69
N PHE A 388 -18.19 -12.60 7.53
CA PHE A 388 -16.72 -12.47 7.57
C PHE A 388 -16.13 -12.83 8.93
N LEU A 389 -16.79 -12.43 10.02
CA LEU A 389 -16.34 -12.73 11.36
C LEU A 389 -16.42 -14.24 11.66
N VAL A 390 -17.49 -14.92 11.26
CA VAL A 390 -17.63 -16.38 11.39
C VAL A 390 -16.60 -17.10 10.53
N LEU A 391 -16.37 -16.64 9.29
CA LEU A 391 -15.34 -17.22 8.42
C LEU A 391 -13.95 -17.09 9.05
N GLY A 392 -13.60 -15.93 9.60
CA GLY A 392 -12.32 -15.73 10.30
C GLY A 392 -12.22 -16.52 11.61
N LEU A 393 -13.25 -16.49 12.45
CA LEU A 393 -13.31 -17.22 13.73
C LEU A 393 -13.32 -18.74 13.55
N SER A 394 -13.64 -19.24 12.35
CA SER A 394 -13.48 -20.67 12.04
C SER A 394 -12.04 -21.16 12.26
N ALA A 395 -11.03 -20.27 12.25
CA ALA A 395 -9.64 -20.56 12.59
C ALA A 395 -9.47 -21.12 14.02
N VAL A 396 -10.37 -20.79 14.95
CA VAL A 396 -10.28 -21.27 16.34
C VAL A 396 -10.29 -22.80 16.39
N ILE A 397 -11.05 -23.45 15.50
CA ILE A 397 -11.16 -24.92 15.46
C ILE A 397 -9.82 -25.59 15.08
N PRO A 398 -9.20 -25.32 13.91
CA PRO A 398 -7.92 -25.91 13.57
C PRO A 398 -6.82 -25.47 14.55
N VAL A 399 -6.81 -24.23 15.04
CA VAL A 399 -5.81 -23.78 16.02
C VAL A 399 -5.93 -24.56 17.34
N ALA A 400 -7.14 -24.72 17.87
CA ALA A 400 -7.38 -25.54 19.06
C ALA A 400 -6.99 -27.00 18.84
N HIS A 401 -7.23 -27.54 17.64
CA HIS A 401 -6.85 -28.89 17.30
C HIS A 401 -5.32 -29.06 17.24
N VAL A 402 -4.59 -28.14 16.61
CA VAL A 402 -3.11 -28.18 16.62
C VAL A 402 -2.59 -28.09 18.06
N ILE A 403 -3.15 -27.21 18.90
CA ILE A 403 -2.80 -27.10 20.33
C ILE A 403 -3.06 -28.41 21.09
N ALA A 404 -4.17 -29.08 20.79
CA ALA A 404 -4.49 -30.38 21.40
C ALA A 404 -3.52 -31.49 20.95
N LEU A 405 -3.02 -31.43 19.72
CA LEU A 405 -2.08 -32.42 19.19
C LEU A 405 -0.65 -32.21 19.71
N TYR A 406 -0.13 -30.98 19.65
CA TYR A 406 1.30 -30.72 19.88
C TYR A 406 1.60 -30.01 21.21
N GLY A 407 0.56 -29.55 21.93
CA GLY A 407 0.69 -28.77 23.15
C GLY A 407 0.96 -27.27 22.91
N TYR A 408 0.43 -26.43 23.80
CA TYR A 408 0.52 -24.97 23.71
C TYR A 408 1.96 -24.45 23.68
N ARG A 409 2.82 -24.98 24.57
CA ARG A 409 4.21 -24.52 24.70
C ARG A 409 5.01 -24.77 23.43
N THR A 410 4.93 -25.98 22.90
CA THR A 410 5.65 -26.40 21.70
C THR A 410 5.35 -25.48 20.52
N ILE A 411 4.07 -25.30 20.17
CA ILE A 411 3.66 -24.49 19.01
C ILE A 411 4.00 -23.01 19.20
N THR A 412 3.95 -22.52 20.45
CA THR A 412 4.32 -21.15 20.75
C THR A 412 5.81 -20.90 20.52
N GLU A 413 6.66 -21.81 20.98
CA GLU A 413 8.12 -21.71 20.85
C GLU A 413 8.61 -21.98 19.42
N THR A 414 7.97 -22.90 18.68
CA THR A 414 8.46 -23.36 17.38
C THR A 414 7.69 -22.82 16.17
N MET A 415 6.37 -22.63 16.27
CA MET A 415 5.50 -22.34 15.11
C MET A 415 4.84 -20.95 15.16
N GLY A 416 5.19 -20.13 16.15
CA GLY A 416 4.77 -18.73 16.22
C GLY A 416 3.32 -18.51 16.64
N LEU A 417 2.74 -19.41 17.45
CA LEU A 417 1.33 -19.33 17.90
C LEU A 417 0.93 -17.95 18.44
N SER A 418 1.82 -17.27 19.20
CA SER A 418 1.55 -15.92 19.74
C SER A 418 1.24 -14.90 18.64
N PHE A 419 1.91 -14.99 17.49
CA PHE A 419 1.67 -14.11 16.35
C PHE A 419 0.35 -14.43 15.64
N LEU A 420 -0.03 -15.70 15.58
CA LEU A 420 -1.31 -16.12 15.05
C LEU A 420 -2.47 -15.65 15.95
N ILE A 421 -2.32 -15.78 17.27
CA ILE A 421 -3.30 -15.26 18.25
C ILE A 421 -3.39 -13.74 18.16
N LEU A 422 -2.25 -13.04 18.07
CA LEU A 422 -2.21 -11.59 17.88
C LEU A 422 -2.93 -11.19 16.59
N SER A 423 -2.69 -11.89 15.48
CA SER A 423 -3.39 -11.66 14.21
C SER A 423 -4.90 -11.80 14.38
N GLY A 424 -5.36 -12.91 14.97
CA GLY A 424 -6.79 -13.13 15.23
C GLY A 424 -7.42 -12.07 16.14
N ALA A 425 -6.72 -11.66 17.20
CA ALA A 425 -7.17 -10.61 18.10
C ALA A 425 -7.32 -9.27 17.39
N LEU A 426 -6.35 -8.88 16.56
CA LEU A 426 -6.40 -7.65 15.75
C LEU A 426 -7.59 -7.66 14.77
N TYR A 427 -7.87 -8.80 14.12
CA TYR A 427 -9.05 -8.97 13.26
C TYR A 427 -10.36 -8.77 14.04
N VAL A 428 -10.53 -9.43 15.18
CA VAL A 428 -11.75 -9.36 15.99
C VAL A 428 -11.95 -7.95 16.56
N VAL A 429 -10.91 -7.34 17.11
CA VAL A 429 -10.96 -5.97 17.64
C VAL A 429 -11.28 -4.98 16.53
N GLY A 430 -10.60 -5.08 15.38
CA GLY A 430 -10.87 -4.20 14.23
C GLY A 430 -12.31 -4.33 13.74
N ALA A 431 -12.80 -5.55 13.53
CA ALA A 431 -14.18 -5.80 13.11
C ALA A 431 -15.20 -5.28 14.12
N GLY A 432 -14.92 -5.44 15.42
CA GLY A 432 -15.74 -4.92 16.51
C GLY A 432 -15.81 -3.40 16.52
N LEU A 433 -14.67 -2.71 16.40
CA LEU A 433 -14.62 -1.25 16.31
C LEU A 433 -15.37 -0.73 15.08
N TYR A 434 -15.17 -1.37 13.91
CA TYR A 434 -15.88 -1.06 12.68
C TYR A 434 -17.39 -1.22 12.82
N ALA A 435 -17.85 -2.36 13.37
CA ALA A 435 -19.28 -2.62 13.55
C ALA A 435 -19.92 -1.66 14.57
N ALA A 436 -19.21 -1.35 15.65
CA ALA A 436 -19.68 -0.45 16.70
C ALA A 436 -19.56 1.04 16.35
N ARG A 437 -18.86 1.39 15.26
CA ARG A 437 -18.55 2.75 14.81
C ARG A 437 -17.79 3.57 15.86
N ILE A 438 -16.82 2.95 16.52
CA ILE A 438 -16.01 3.58 17.58
C ILE A 438 -14.68 4.05 16.98
N PRO A 439 -14.25 5.31 17.24
CA PRO A 439 -14.75 6.24 18.25
C PRO A 439 -15.79 7.27 17.76
N GLU A 440 -16.09 7.36 16.46
CA GLU A 440 -16.93 8.42 15.90
C GLU A 440 -18.34 8.47 16.48
N ARG A 441 -18.87 7.35 16.94
CA ARG A 441 -20.16 7.25 17.65
C ARG A 441 -20.20 8.07 18.94
N PHE A 442 -19.07 8.22 19.64
CA PHE A 442 -19.01 8.95 20.93
C PHE A 442 -18.72 10.44 20.76
N ALA A 443 -18.10 10.84 19.64
CA ALA A 443 -17.86 12.24 19.31
C ALA A 443 -18.14 12.50 17.82
N PRO A 444 -19.42 12.60 17.44
CA PRO A 444 -19.82 12.84 16.05
C PRO A 444 -19.19 14.14 15.52
N GLY A 445 -18.68 14.12 14.28
CA GLY A 445 -18.01 15.28 13.68
C GLY A 445 -16.51 15.43 14.02
N ARG A 446 -16.02 14.78 15.09
CA ARG A 446 -14.62 14.94 15.54
C ARG A 446 -13.64 14.07 14.77
N PHE A 447 -14.12 12.94 14.27
CA PHE A 447 -13.33 11.92 13.56
C PHE A 447 -13.67 11.88 12.06
N ASP A 448 -14.14 13.01 11.51
CA ASP A 448 -14.63 13.07 10.12
C ASP A 448 -13.53 12.83 9.08
N LEU A 449 -12.29 13.22 9.38
CA LEU A 449 -11.15 13.11 8.47
C LEU A 449 -10.15 12.03 8.90
N LEU A 450 -9.88 11.90 10.20
CA LEU A 450 -8.88 10.98 10.73
C LEU A 450 -9.38 10.30 12.01
N GLY A 451 -9.03 9.02 12.16
CA GLY A 451 -9.32 8.23 13.35
C GLY A 451 -10.74 7.65 13.39
N ALA A 452 -11.47 7.64 12.27
CA ALA A 452 -12.74 6.94 12.17
C ALA A 452 -12.55 5.42 12.30
N SER A 453 -13.57 4.72 12.79
CA SER A 453 -13.56 3.26 12.98
C SER A 453 -13.11 2.48 11.72
N HIS A 454 -13.53 2.93 10.54
CA HIS A 454 -13.17 2.31 9.26
C HIS A 454 -11.68 2.45 8.92
N GLN A 455 -11.07 3.59 9.27
CA GLN A 455 -9.64 3.80 9.08
C GLN A 455 -8.83 2.97 10.07
N ILE A 456 -9.27 2.93 11.33
CA ILE A 456 -8.65 2.09 12.37
C ILE A 456 -8.74 0.61 11.96
N PHE A 457 -9.89 0.18 11.44
CA PHE A 457 -10.07 -1.17 10.92
C PHE A 457 -9.02 -1.52 9.87
N HIS A 458 -8.84 -0.70 8.82
CA HIS A 458 -7.82 -0.95 7.79
C HIS A 458 -6.40 -1.06 8.35
N VAL A 459 -6.04 -0.20 9.31
CA VAL A 459 -4.72 -0.27 9.98
C VAL A 459 -4.56 -1.58 10.76
N LEU A 460 -5.59 -1.99 11.51
CA LEU A 460 -5.55 -3.24 12.28
C LEU A 460 -5.50 -4.48 11.38
N ILE A 461 -6.18 -4.46 10.23
CA ILE A 461 -6.13 -5.56 9.25
C ILE A 461 -4.73 -5.69 8.64
N LEU A 462 -4.06 -4.57 8.34
CA LEU A 462 -2.68 -4.59 7.86
C LEU A 462 -1.73 -5.14 8.93
N ALA A 463 -1.87 -4.69 10.18
CA ALA A 463 -1.09 -5.20 11.31
C ALA A 463 -1.35 -6.70 11.54
N ALA A 464 -2.61 -7.15 11.41
CA ALA A 464 -3.00 -8.55 11.52
C ALA A 464 -2.36 -9.41 10.42
N ALA A 465 -2.33 -8.92 9.17
CA ALA A 465 -1.68 -9.61 8.06
C ALA A 465 -0.16 -9.73 8.26
N ILE A 466 0.49 -8.69 8.81
CA ILE A 466 1.91 -8.73 9.17
C ILE A 466 2.16 -9.77 10.27
N ALA A 467 1.36 -9.75 11.35
CA ALA A 467 1.48 -10.74 12.42
C ALA A 467 1.28 -12.17 11.88
N HIS A 468 0.30 -12.37 11.00
CA HIS A 468 0.04 -13.66 10.34
C HIS A 468 1.25 -14.11 9.51
N TYR A 469 1.82 -13.21 8.71
CA TYR A 469 3.03 -13.48 7.94
C TYR A 469 4.21 -13.91 8.83
N VAL A 470 4.44 -13.20 9.94
CA VAL A 470 5.49 -13.55 10.91
C VAL A 470 5.25 -14.94 11.49
N SER A 471 4.00 -15.30 11.82
CA SER A 471 3.66 -16.65 12.28
C SER A 471 4.02 -17.71 11.25
N ILE A 472 3.58 -17.56 9.99
CA ILE A 472 3.85 -18.54 8.92
C ILE A 472 5.35 -18.63 8.65
N ARG A 473 6.08 -17.51 8.65
CA ARG A 473 7.53 -17.49 8.45
C ARG A 473 8.29 -18.22 9.55
N ARG A 474 7.85 -18.11 10.80
CA ARG A 474 8.44 -18.88 11.92
C ARG A 474 8.19 -20.37 11.76
N ALA A 475 6.95 -20.75 11.42
CA ALA A 475 6.61 -22.15 11.18
C ALA A 475 7.40 -22.76 10.00
N TYR A 476 7.54 -22.01 8.90
CA TYR A 476 8.42 -22.37 7.78
C TYR A 476 9.88 -22.56 8.26
N ALA A 477 10.44 -21.58 8.96
CA ALA A 477 11.83 -21.65 9.39
C ALA A 477 12.08 -22.87 10.29
N PHE A 478 11.17 -23.17 11.20
CA PHE A 478 11.26 -24.36 12.06
C PHE A 478 11.30 -25.66 11.25
N TRP A 479 10.29 -25.91 10.39
CA TRP A 479 10.22 -27.16 9.62
C TRP A 479 11.41 -27.31 8.67
N HIS A 480 11.79 -26.25 7.98
CA HIS A 480 12.88 -26.29 7.01
C HIS A 480 14.26 -26.36 7.65
N THR A 481 14.41 -25.95 8.91
CA THR A 481 15.63 -26.22 9.69
C THR A 481 15.69 -27.68 10.13
N VAL A 482 14.58 -28.25 10.60
CA VAL A 482 14.53 -29.67 10.97
C VAL A 482 14.93 -30.55 9.78
N GLU A 483 14.37 -30.26 8.61
CA GLU A 483 14.69 -30.99 7.37
C GLU A 483 16.12 -30.72 6.88
N ALA A 484 16.63 -29.49 7.00
CA ALA A 484 18.01 -29.20 6.61
C ALA A 484 19.04 -29.90 7.50
N THR A 485 18.73 -30.05 8.79
CA THR A 485 19.68 -30.60 9.78
C THR A 485 19.68 -32.13 9.76
N ALA A 486 18.52 -32.77 9.55
CA ALA A 486 18.36 -34.21 9.73
C ALA A 486 17.55 -34.91 8.61
N GLY A 487 17.25 -34.23 7.51
CA GLY A 487 16.53 -34.80 6.36
C GLY A 487 15.14 -35.33 6.71
N GLU A 488 14.69 -36.35 5.98
CA GLU A 488 13.41 -37.03 6.23
C GLU A 488 13.34 -37.70 7.61
N VAL A 489 14.48 -38.13 8.14
CA VAL A 489 14.58 -38.72 9.48
C VAL A 489 14.27 -37.67 10.56
N GLY A 490 14.75 -36.44 10.37
CA GLY A 490 14.44 -35.31 11.25
C GLY A 490 12.96 -34.98 11.28
N ARG A 491 12.34 -34.85 10.11
CA ARG A 491 10.89 -34.60 10.00
C ARG A 491 10.09 -35.72 10.67
N SER A 492 10.40 -36.97 10.34
CA SER A 492 9.69 -38.14 10.87
C SER A 492 9.89 -38.25 12.39
N GLY A 493 11.08 -37.94 12.89
CA GLY A 493 11.39 -37.90 14.31
C GLY A 493 10.61 -36.83 15.07
N VAL A 494 10.54 -35.60 14.55
CA VAL A 494 9.70 -34.54 15.13
C VAL A 494 8.23 -34.93 15.08
N CYS A 495 7.73 -35.45 13.96
CA CYS A 495 6.35 -35.90 13.85
C CYS A 495 6.02 -37.03 14.83
N ALA A 496 6.93 -37.99 15.04
CA ALA A 496 6.75 -39.06 16.03
C ALA A 496 6.79 -38.52 17.47
N ALA A 497 7.69 -37.59 17.77
CA ALA A 497 7.79 -36.95 19.09
C ALA A 497 6.57 -36.09 19.43
N LEU A 498 5.90 -35.54 18.41
CA LEU A 498 4.65 -34.78 18.56
C LEU A 498 3.40 -35.68 18.69
N GLN A 499 3.52 -36.99 18.48
CA GLN A 499 2.42 -37.96 18.58
C GLN A 499 2.39 -38.74 19.91
N GLY A 500 3.47 -38.67 20.71
CA GLY A 500 3.58 -39.28 22.04
C GLY A 500 3.40 -38.25 23.14
#